data_AF-A0A829GR81-F1
#
_entry.id   AF-A0A829GR81-F1
#
_cell.length_a   1.000
_cell.length_b   1.000
_cell.length_c   1.000
_cell.angle_alpha   90.00
_cell.angle_beta   90.00
_cell.angle_gamma   90.00
#
_symmetry.space_group_name_H-M   'P 1'
#
loop_
_entity.id
_entity.type
_entity.pdbx_description
1 polymer ?
#
loop_
_entity_poly.entity_id
_entity_poly.type
_entity_poly.pdbx_seq_one_letter_code
_entity_poly.pdbx_strand_id
1 'polypeptide(L)' 'MVKDHRTNYETGNGNAVMDGDLNPFINAYLQWELAQKNPD' A
#
# COMPACT_ATOMS: atom_id res chain seq x y z
N MET A 1 -2.84 1.18 -13.84
CA MET A 1 -3.23 1.62 -12.49
C MET A 1 -3.22 0.40 -11.58
N VAL A 2 -2.58 0.49 -10.42
CA VAL A 2 -2.57 -0.56 -9.41
C VAL A 2 -3.22 0.00 -8.14
N LYS A 3 -4.10 -0.79 -7.52
CA LYS A 3 -4.86 -0.40 -6.33
C LYS A 3 -4.80 -1.51 -5.30
N ASP A 4 -4.45 -1.16 -4.07
CA ASP A 4 -4.56 -2.05 -2.91
C ASP A 4 -5.89 -1.80 -2.19
N HIS A 5 -6.76 -2.81 -2.18
CA HIS A 5 -8.09 -2.73 -1.58
C HIS A 5 -8.08 -2.74 -0.03
N ARG A 6 -6.97 -3.14 0.59
CA ARG A 6 -6.86 -3.17 2.06
C ARG A 6 -6.58 -1.77 2.59
N THR A 7 -5.62 -1.09 1.95
CA THR A 7 -5.06 0.19 2.40
C THR A 7 -5.64 1.40 1.68
N ASN A 8 -6.42 1.17 0.60
CA ASN A 8 -6.86 2.18 -0.37
C ASN A 8 -5.72 2.92 -1.09
N TYR A 9 -4.47 2.49 -0.94
CA TYR A 9 -3.34 3.06 -1.67
C TYR A 9 -3.42 2.68 -3.16
N GLU A 10 -3.22 3.66 -4.03
CA GLU A 10 -3.23 3.46 -5.47
C GLU A 10 -2.14 4.27 -6.17
N THR A 11 -1.66 3.75 -7.29
CA THR A 11 -0.69 4.42 -8.16
C THR A 11 -1.09 4.29 -9.63
N GLY A 12 -0.85 5.37 -10.38
CA GLY A 12 -1.03 5.39 -11.83
C GLY A 12 0.04 4.58 -12.57
N ASN A 13 1.25 4.49 -12.01
CA ASN A 13 2.40 3.85 -12.66
C ASN A 13 2.49 2.36 -12.32
N GLY A 14 1.74 1.53 -13.06
CA GLY A 14 1.75 0.08 -12.85
C GLY A 14 3.05 -0.62 -13.26
N ASN A 15 3.82 -0.04 -14.20
CA ASN A 15 5.07 -0.64 -14.65
C ASN A 15 6.12 -0.60 -13.54
N ALA A 16 6.25 0.54 -12.83
CA ALA A 16 7.15 0.66 -11.69
C ALA A 16 6.87 -0.40 -10.60
N VAL A 17 5.59 -0.72 -10.36
CA VAL A 17 5.19 -1.76 -9.40
C VAL A 17 5.69 -3.14 -9.86
N MET A 18 5.54 -3.46 -11.14
CA MET A 18 6.05 -4.71 -11.72
C MET A 18 7.59 -4.77 -11.73
N ASP A 19 8.25 -3.62 -11.81
CA ASP A 19 9.70 -3.46 -11.70
C ASP A 19 10.21 -3.46 -10.24
N GLY A 20 9.32 -3.60 -9.26
CA GLY A 20 9.67 -3.78 -7.85
C GLY A 20 9.52 -2.55 -6.96
N ASP A 21 8.92 -1.45 -7.44
CA ASP A 21 8.57 -0.27 -6.63
C ASP A 21 7.38 -0.55 -5.69
N LEU A 22 7.63 -1.41 -4.70
CA LEU A 22 6.65 -1.88 -3.73
C LEU A 22 6.70 -1.13 -2.39
N ASN A 23 7.73 -0.30 -2.17
CA ASN A 23 7.92 0.43 -0.92
C ASN A 23 6.69 1.22 -0.47
N PRO A 24 5.97 1.95 -1.36
CA PRO A 24 4.77 2.67 -0.96
C PRO A 24 3.63 1.73 -0.49
N PHE A 25 3.47 0.57 -1.13
CA PHE A 25 2.49 -0.44 -0.75
C PHE A 25 2.82 -1.08 0.60
N ILE A 26 4.10 -1.39 0.83
CA ILE A 26 4.56 -1.95 2.11
C ILE A 26 4.29 -0.97 3.24
N ASN A 27 4.66 0.29 3.07
CA ASN A 27 4.42 1.33 4.09
C ASN A 27 2.92 1.52 4.37
N ALA A 28 2.09 1.58 3.31
CA ALA A 28 0.64 1.69 3.47
C ALA A 28 0.06 0.49 4.24
N TYR A 29 0.56 -0.72 3.98
CA TYR A 29 0.14 -1.92 4.69
C TYR A 29 0.52 -1.88 6.18
N LEU A 30 1.75 -1.49 6.50
CA LEU A 30 2.20 -1.39 7.90
C LEU A 30 1.38 -0.36 8.69
N GLN A 31 1.03 0.78 8.08
CA GLN A 31 0.16 1.78 8.71
C GLN A 31 -1.27 1.26 8.91
N TRP A 32 -1.82 0.59 7.90
CA TRP A 32 -3.14 -0.04 7.98
C TRP A 32 -3.21 -1.14 9.05
N GLU A 33 -2.15 -1.95 9.20
CA GLU A 33 -2.06 -2.96 10.24
C GLU A 33 -1.93 -2.32 11.63
N LEU A 34 -1.09 -1.30 11.77
CA LEU A 34 -0.91 -0.58 13.03
C LEU A 34 -2.21 0.05 13.51
N ALA A 35 -2.98 0.68 12.61
CA ALA A 35 -4.27 1.30 12.93
C ALA A 35 -5.32 0.28 13.42
N GLN A 36 -5.26 -0.98 12.94
CA GLN A 36 -6.13 -2.04 13.44
C GLN A 36 -5.67 -2.60 14.79
N LYS A 37 -4.35 -2.66 15.02
CA LYS A 37 -3.78 -3.15 16.29
C LYS A 37 -3.97 -2.15 17.43
N ASN A 38 -3.92 -0.85 17.12
CA ASN A 38 -4.02 0.24 18.08
C ASN A 38 -5.17 1.18 17.70
N PRO A 39 -6.42 0.81 17.98
CA PRO A 39 -7.60 1.62 17.62
C PRO A 39 -7.84 2.83 18.54
N ASP A 40 -7.07 2.98 19.62
CA ASP A 40 -7.23 3.98 20.68
C ASP A 40 -6.23 5.14 20.59
#